data_AF-A0A9P6U5N2-F1
#
_entry.id   AF-A0A9P6U5N2-F1
#
_cell.length_a   1.000
_cell.length_b   1.000
_cell.length_c   1.000
_cell.angle_alpha   90.00
_cell.angle_beta   90.00
_cell.angle_gamma   90.00
#
_symmetry.space_group_name_H-M   'P 1'
#
loop_
_entity.id
_entity.type
_entity.pdbx_description
1 polymer ?
#
loop_
_entity_poly.entity_id
_entity_poly.type
_entity_poly.pdbx_seq_one_letter_code
_entity_poly.pdbx_strand_id
1 'polypeptide(L)'
;MTTQTSIDFQSTFEDILKMGDPFKLGVHAPINRIKNNMEKIVETKVIEKSVPCVVQGWQDEPGWAPDVFTMDSLGKQLGSKSNMPTEMVAETRLLYLGIGGTCLMLYADKKSASLVEAEAIWFVIPSTHYAKARAYWRGLNQSLDSEDYFASLQELSQAEFPIYVLRQRVGDLVILPPRAIHQVVNLGGASIKYAWNRATAQALQLAVHNVIPLYRMICRPESYRVLLLVKNSLEFMLDILLAYDTRIGGIERTPSKAAAAYASRLGNSWHRDKFARDYRILLCLYAYCLRHDAIMPGIIPDTNHQVAQPTQRENREPTRCDFCQTDIWNRQFVCLVCATSADGHDICLECVGRGRTCQHHASHLRLVEVFPTQECLLLWTQATTAWNTSTKLVRLREAPFPLNLDLQAPETATAPFSAASVAYLRHVGPRLPSQNVACHRCGATDRHLVNKQCQSPTGCRHAFCERCMYNYHGDKWHNVVASRAALWNCYACRGVCMCGACRAAAPIVLRGRWAVRHAPHEWFALPDSVNRPAVSDPPLE
;
A
#
# COMPACT_ATOMS: atom_id res chain seq x y z
N MET A 1 11.48 -19.60 -16.56
CA MET A 1 11.57 -19.17 -17.98
C MET A 1 10.39 -19.75 -18.73
N THR A 2 9.24 -19.10 -18.60
CA THR A 2 8.08 -19.34 -19.46
C THR A 2 8.29 -18.52 -20.73
N THR A 3 8.34 -19.19 -21.87
CA THR A 3 8.41 -18.59 -23.19
C THR A 3 7.25 -17.62 -23.37
N GLN A 4 7.54 -16.31 -23.39
CA GLN A 4 6.62 -15.31 -23.95
C GLN A 4 6.41 -15.70 -25.42
N THR A 5 5.29 -16.37 -25.71
CA THR A 5 4.76 -16.45 -27.06
C THR A 5 4.72 -15.04 -27.60
N SER A 6 5.40 -14.78 -28.71
CA SER A 6 5.32 -13.51 -29.43
C SER A 6 3.84 -13.25 -29.73
N ILE A 7 3.22 -12.36 -28.95
CA ILE A 7 1.85 -11.94 -29.19
C ILE A 7 1.93 -11.10 -30.46
N ASP A 8 1.50 -11.68 -31.58
CA ASP A 8 1.52 -11.04 -32.89
C ASP A 8 0.45 -9.94 -32.91
N PHE A 9 0.86 -8.73 -32.55
CA PHE A 9 0.00 -7.56 -32.47
C PHE A 9 -0.01 -6.86 -33.84
N GLN A 10 -0.76 -7.40 -34.81
CA GLN A 10 -0.78 -6.89 -36.19
C GLN A 10 -1.66 -5.65 -36.39
N SER A 11 -2.52 -5.31 -35.42
CA SER A 11 -3.47 -4.19 -35.55
C SER A 11 -2.81 -2.83 -35.28
N THR A 12 -3.10 -1.86 -36.15
CA THR A 12 -2.65 -0.47 -35.94
C THR A 12 -3.48 0.22 -34.84
N PHE A 13 -3.00 1.37 -34.36
CA PHE A 13 -3.75 2.22 -33.41
C PHE A 13 -5.15 2.58 -33.95
N GLU A 14 -5.23 2.93 -35.23
CA GLU A 14 -6.48 3.29 -35.90
C GLU A 14 -7.42 2.09 -36.04
N ASP A 15 -6.90 0.88 -36.25
CA ASP A 15 -7.72 -0.34 -36.34
C ASP A 15 -8.35 -0.68 -34.99
N ILE A 16 -7.60 -0.56 -33.90
CA ILE A 16 -8.08 -0.81 -32.54
C ILE A 16 -9.22 0.15 -32.18
N LEU A 17 -9.08 1.44 -32.51
CA LEU A 17 -10.14 2.42 -32.24
C LEU A 17 -11.40 2.18 -33.08
N LYS A 18 -11.27 1.64 -34.31
CA LYS A 18 -12.41 1.26 -35.16
C LYS A 18 -13.19 0.06 -34.62
N MET A 19 -12.59 -0.77 -33.76
CA MET A 19 -13.30 -1.88 -33.11
C MET A 19 -14.43 -1.39 -32.19
N GLY A 20 -14.40 -0.12 -31.77
CA GLY A 20 -15.43 0.47 -30.91
C GLY A 20 -15.28 0.04 -29.45
N ASP A 21 -16.40 -0.02 -28.73
CA ASP A 21 -16.38 -0.45 -27.32
C ASP A 21 -15.77 -1.86 -27.19
N PRO A 22 -14.91 -2.09 -26.17
CA PRO A 22 -14.64 -1.21 -25.02
C PRO A 22 -13.55 -0.15 -25.21
N PHE A 23 -12.93 -0.05 -26.39
CA PHE A 23 -11.77 0.80 -26.64
C PHE A 23 -12.16 2.27 -26.79
N LYS A 24 -11.48 3.14 -26.04
CA LYS A 24 -11.73 4.60 -26.02
C LYS A 24 -10.44 5.36 -26.24
N LEU A 25 -10.47 6.41 -27.05
CA LEU A 25 -9.32 7.28 -27.21
C LEU A 25 -9.01 8.01 -25.88
N GLY A 26 -7.78 7.86 -25.37
CA GLY A 26 -7.31 8.67 -24.25
C GLY A 26 -6.85 10.07 -24.69
N VAL A 27 -6.52 10.94 -23.72
CA VAL A 27 -6.23 12.35 -24.02
C VAL A 27 -4.90 12.47 -24.75
N HIS A 28 -4.86 13.20 -25.86
CA HIS A 28 -3.62 13.62 -26.52
C HIS A 28 -3.58 15.15 -26.54
N ALA A 29 -2.53 15.74 -25.97
CA ALA A 29 -2.44 17.17 -25.72
C ALA A 29 -1.06 17.71 -26.14
N PRO A 30 -0.99 18.55 -27.19
CA PRO A 30 0.26 19.20 -27.58
C PRO A 30 0.82 20.09 -26.47
N ILE A 31 2.10 19.94 -26.13
CA ILE A 31 2.74 20.68 -25.03
C ILE A 31 2.61 22.20 -25.22
N ASN A 32 2.75 22.69 -26.45
CA ASN A 32 2.61 24.11 -26.79
C ASN A 32 1.23 24.70 -26.43
N ARG A 33 0.18 23.87 -26.36
CA ARG A 33 -1.17 24.28 -25.95
C ARG A 33 -1.40 24.18 -24.44
N ILE A 34 -0.64 23.33 -23.74
CA ILE A 34 -0.91 23.01 -22.33
C ILE A 34 0.16 23.47 -21.35
N LYS A 35 1.37 23.85 -21.79
CA LYS A 35 2.53 24.12 -20.92
C LYS A 35 2.23 25.06 -19.75
N ASN A 36 1.47 26.14 -20.00
CA ASN A 36 1.15 27.14 -18.98
C ASN A 36 0.11 26.66 -17.95
N ASN A 37 -0.59 25.54 -18.20
CA ASN A 37 -1.65 25.00 -17.35
C ASN A 37 -1.51 23.48 -17.14
N MET A 38 -0.35 22.91 -17.41
CA MET A 38 -0.15 21.45 -17.47
C MET A 38 -0.51 20.79 -16.14
N GLU A 39 -0.07 21.37 -15.02
CA GLU A 39 -0.37 20.83 -13.69
C GLU A 39 -1.88 20.72 -13.45
N LYS A 40 -2.63 21.78 -13.81
CA LYS A 40 -4.09 21.80 -13.71
C LYS A 40 -4.75 20.77 -14.61
N ILE A 41 -4.25 20.58 -15.83
CA ILE A 41 -4.78 19.60 -16.77
C ILE A 41 -4.52 18.18 -16.28
N VAL A 42 -3.31 17.90 -15.81
CA VAL A 42 -2.97 16.59 -15.24
C VAL A 42 -3.85 16.30 -14.02
N GLU A 43 -4.00 17.26 -13.11
CA GLU A 43 -4.83 17.07 -11.93
C GLU A 43 -6.30 16.81 -12.30
N THR A 44 -6.90 17.67 -13.11
CA THR A 44 -8.35 17.63 -13.39
C THR A 44 -8.76 16.55 -14.38
N LYS A 45 -7.87 16.15 -15.31
CA LYS A 45 -8.19 15.14 -16.33
C LYS A 45 -7.61 13.77 -16.00
N VAL A 46 -6.35 13.71 -15.54
CA VAL A 46 -5.67 12.44 -15.31
C VAL A 46 -5.96 11.90 -13.92
N ILE A 47 -5.78 12.73 -12.89
CA ILE A 47 -5.94 12.30 -11.50
C ILE A 47 -7.42 12.21 -11.13
N GLU A 48 -8.18 13.30 -11.28
CA GLU A 48 -9.57 13.37 -10.84
C GLU A 48 -10.53 12.54 -11.72
N LYS A 49 -10.34 12.52 -13.05
CA LYS A 49 -11.20 11.77 -13.97
C LYS A 49 -10.69 10.37 -14.33
N SER A 50 -9.48 10.00 -13.88
CA SER A 50 -8.87 8.70 -14.19
C SER A 50 -8.72 8.43 -15.70
N VAL A 51 -8.44 9.47 -16.50
CA VAL A 51 -8.23 9.35 -17.94
C VAL A 51 -6.76 9.58 -18.28
N PRO A 52 -6.05 8.61 -18.88
CA PRO A 52 -4.64 8.80 -19.20
C PRO A 52 -4.43 9.88 -20.28
N CYS A 53 -3.23 10.46 -20.28
CA CYS A 53 -2.87 11.57 -21.15
C CYS A 53 -1.51 11.37 -21.80
N VAL A 54 -1.41 11.64 -23.10
CA VAL A 54 -0.16 11.82 -23.83
C VAL A 54 0.06 13.31 -24.01
N VAL A 55 1.17 13.81 -23.49
CA VAL A 55 1.66 15.14 -23.77
C VAL A 55 2.59 15.06 -24.98
N GLN A 56 2.11 15.60 -26.10
CA GLN A 56 2.79 15.48 -27.39
C GLN A 56 3.86 16.54 -27.55
N GLY A 57 5.01 16.16 -28.11
CA GLY A 57 6.11 17.09 -28.37
C GLY A 57 6.85 17.55 -27.10
N TRP A 58 6.83 16.75 -26.02
CA TRP A 58 7.46 17.13 -24.76
C TRP A 58 8.96 17.43 -24.89
N GLN A 59 9.63 16.78 -25.85
CA GLN A 59 11.02 17.03 -26.21
C GLN A 59 11.31 18.45 -26.72
N ASP A 60 10.29 19.20 -27.11
CA ASP A 60 10.43 20.56 -27.66
C ASP A 60 10.53 21.63 -26.55
N GLU A 61 10.39 21.27 -25.28
CA GLU A 61 10.48 22.21 -24.17
C GLU A 61 11.94 22.63 -23.87
N PRO A 62 12.23 23.92 -23.57
CA PRO A 62 13.60 24.44 -23.42
C PRO A 62 14.47 23.80 -22.33
N GLY A 63 13.87 23.03 -21.41
CA GLY A 63 14.57 22.28 -20.36
C GLY A 63 14.77 20.79 -20.69
N TRP A 64 14.41 20.35 -21.89
CA TRP A 64 14.63 19.00 -22.34
C TRP A 64 16.13 18.74 -22.54
N ALA A 65 16.66 17.73 -21.87
CA ALA A 65 18.06 17.31 -21.94
C ALA A 65 18.16 16.00 -22.74
N PRO A 66 18.16 16.05 -24.09
CA PRO A 66 18.17 14.84 -24.93
C PRO A 66 19.41 13.97 -24.72
N ASP A 67 20.50 14.60 -24.29
CA ASP A 67 21.79 14.03 -23.93
C ASP A 67 21.72 13.08 -22.71
N VAL A 68 20.75 13.25 -21.81
CA VAL A 68 20.47 12.32 -20.71
C VAL A 68 19.91 10.98 -21.20
N PHE A 69 19.28 10.96 -22.38
CA PHE A 69 18.58 9.79 -22.93
C PHE A 69 19.42 9.04 -23.99
N THR A 70 20.75 9.16 -23.93
CA THR A 70 21.68 8.43 -24.78
C THR A 70 22.25 7.22 -24.04
N MET A 71 22.58 6.14 -24.76
CA MET A 71 23.20 4.94 -24.15
C MET A 71 24.51 5.28 -23.40
N ASP A 72 25.29 6.24 -23.91
CA ASP A 72 26.54 6.69 -23.29
C ASP A 72 26.32 7.47 -21.98
N SER A 73 25.28 8.30 -21.91
CA SER A 73 24.94 9.06 -20.70
C SER A 73 24.30 8.17 -19.63
N LEU A 74 23.44 7.24 -20.06
CA LEU A 74 22.83 6.22 -19.20
C LEU A 74 23.88 5.29 -18.59
N GLY A 75 24.90 4.89 -19.35
CA GLY A 75 26.03 4.10 -18.84
C GLY A 75 26.84 4.80 -17.76
N LYS A 76 26.91 6.15 -17.78
CA LYS A 76 27.61 6.96 -16.78
C LYS A 76 26.77 7.19 -15.51
N GLN A 77 25.46 7.38 -15.63
CA GLN A 77 24.58 7.63 -14.48
C GLN A 77 24.37 6.41 -13.58
N LEU A 78 24.42 5.20 -14.12
CA LEU A 78 24.35 3.96 -13.34
C LEU A 78 25.57 3.73 -12.43
N GLY A 79 26.63 4.53 -12.56
CA GLY A 79 27.85 4.47 -11.75
C GLY A 79 27.94 5.45 -10.57
N SER A 80 27.06 6.46 -10.43
CA SER A 80 27.19 7.49 -9.39
C SER A 80 26.12 7.39 -8.29
N LYS A 81 26.51 6.96 -7.09
CA LYS A 81 25.67 6.94 -5.89
C LYS A 81 25.40 8.38 -5.40
N SER A 82 24.13 8.81 -5.37
CA SER A 82 23.69 10.04 -4.70
C SER A 82 23.23 9.75 -3.26
N ASN A 83 23.60 10.60 -2.30
CA ASN A 83 23.45 10.44 -0.85
C ASN A 83 22.00 10.57 -0.27
N MET A 84 21.01 9.89 -0.86
CA MET A 84 19.73 9.59 -0.18
C MET A 84 19.40 8.10 -0.35
N PRO A 85 18.84 7.42 0.66
CA PRO A 85 18.32 6.07 0.49
C PRO A 85 17.25 6.06 -0.62
N THR A 86 17.49 5.30 -1.69
CA THR A 86 16.67 5.25 -2.92
C THR A 86 15.21 4.91 -2.65
N GLU A 87 14.91 4.28 -1.51
CA GLU A 87 13.58 3.83 -1.08
C GLU A 87 12.71 4.96 -0.50
N MET A 88 13.30 6.10 -0.14
CA MET A 88 12.61 7.26 0.44
C MET A 88 12.30 8.34 -0.59
N VAL A 89 12.88 8.25 -1.79
CA VAL A 89 12.59 9.16 -2.90
C VAL A 89 11.57 8.48 -3.79
N ALA A 90 10.36 9.02 -3.90
CA ALA A 90 9.35 8.53 -4.85
C ALA A 90 9.72 8.82 -6.33
N GLU A 91 10.98 9.12 -6.61
CA GLU A 91 11.58 9.19 -7.95
C GLU A 91 12.40 7.92 -8.18
N THR A 92 11.74 6.80 -8.44
CA THR A 92 12.46 5.66 -9.04
C THR A 92 12.62 5.97 -10.52
N ARG A 93 13.86 6.25 -10.92
CA ARG A 93 14.23 6.40 -12.33
C ARG A 93 14.35 5.00 -12.91
N LEU A 94 13.34 4.56 -13.67
CA LEU A 94 13.28 3.26 -14.30
C LEU A 94 13.60 3.42 -15.78
N LEU A 95 14.70 2.80 -16.20
CA LEU A 95 15.04 2.64 -17.60
C LEU A 95 14.41 1.34 -18.09
N TYR A 96 13.42 1.46 -18.97
CA TYR A 96 12.84 0.33 -19.66
C TYR A 96 13.51 0.19 -21.02
N LEU A 97 14.41 -0.78 -21.12
CA LEU A 97 14.50 -1.59 -22.33
C LEU A 97 13.26 -2.48 -22.26
N GLY A 98 12.22 -2.14 -23.03
CA GLY A 98 10.86 -2.70 -22.86
C GLY A 98 10.89 -4.20 -22.59
N ILE A 99 10.15 -4.69 -21.58
CA ILE A 99 8.68 -4.54 -21.47
C ILE A 99 8.22 -4.23 -20.00
N GLY A 100 7.61 -3.04 -19.73
CA GLY A 100 6.55 -2.87 -18.68
C GLY A 100 6.59 -1.74 -17.59
N GLY A 101 5.95 -0.57 -17.82
CA GLY A 101 5.07 0.21 -16.88
C GLY A 101 5.62 1.35 -15.98
N THR A 102 5.44 2.65 -16.31
CA THR A 102 5.70 3.89 -15.49
C THR A 102 5.24 5.17 -16.30
N CYS A 103 5.29 6.43 -15.81
CA CYS A 103 5.23 7.62 -16.69
C CYS A 103 6.41 7.58 -17.65
N LEU A 104 6.18 7.31 -18.94
CA LEU A 104 7.25 6.95 -19.86
C LEU A 104 7.46 8.04 -20.91
N MET A 105 8.74 8.34 -21.15
CA MET A 105 9.26 9.05 -22.32
C MET A 105 9.82 8.03 -23.29
N LEU A 106 9.52 8.12 -24.59
CA LEU A 106 10.09 7.25 -25.63
C LEU A 106 11.27 7.95 -26.33
N TYR A 107 12.41 7.28 -26.42
CA TYR A 107 13.60 7.70 -27.18
C TYR A 107 13.97 6.61 -28.21
N ALA A 108 14.39 7.00 -29.41
CA ALA A 108 14.96 6.12 -30.42
C ALA A 108 16.30 6.71 -30.87
N ASP A 109 17.34 5.87 -31.01
CA ASP A 109 18.66 6.31 -31.46
C ASP A 109 18.59 6.88 -32.88
N LYS A 110 18.93 8.16 -33.04
CA LYS A 110 18.88 8.86 -34.32
C LYS A 110 20.10 8.58 -35.22
N LYS A 111 21.11 7.83 -34.77
CA LYS A 111 22.36 7.63 -35.54
C LYS A 111 22.34 6.51 -36.59
N SER A 112 21.29 5.69 -36.67
CA SER A 112 21.14 4.76 -37.80
C SER A 112 20.01 5.25 -38.72
N ALA A 113 20.40 5.72 -39.91
CA ALA A 113 19.53 6.29 -40.94
C ALA A 113 18.51 5.31 -41.59
N SER A 114 18.15 4.23 -40.90
CA SER A 114 17.30 3.13 -41.38
C SER A 114 16.29 2.60 -40.35
N LEU A 115 16.10 3.28 -39.21
CA LEU A 115 15.13 2.83 -38.19
C LEU A 115 13.70 3.24 -38.55
N VAL A 116 12.81 2.25 -38.69
CA VAL A 116 11.35 2.41 -38.69
C VAL A 116 10.92 3.29 -37.51
N GLU A 117 9.99 4.24 -37.72
CA GLU A 117 9.44 5.05 -36.63
C GLU A 117 8.98 4.15 -35.48
N ALA A 118 9.61 4.29 -34.31
CA ALA A 118 9.25 3.52 -33.13
C ALA A 118 8.09 4.22 -32.40
N GLU A 119 7.08 3.45 -32.02
CA GLU A 119 5.95 3.94 -31.25
C GLU A 119 5.48 2.91 -30.23
N ALA A 120 4.60 3.33 -29.33
CA ALA A 120 3.95 2.45 -28.38
C ALA A 120 2.45 2.68 -28.30
N ILE A 121 1.71 1.58 -28.27
CA ILE A 121 0.27 1.58 -28.00
C ILE A 121 0.05 1.17 -26.55
N TRP A 122 -0.68 2.00 -25.83
CA TRP A 122 -1.01 1.81 -24.43
C TRP A 122 -2.47 1.42 -24.29
N PHE A 123 -2.74 0.38 -23.50
CA PHE A 123 -4.09 0.02 -23.06
C PHE A 123 -4.18 0.30 -21.58
N VAL A 124 -5.11 1.15 -21.17
CA VAL A 124 -5.20 1.64 -19.79
C VAL A 124 -6.62 1.50 -19.27
N ILE A 125 -6.79 0.73 -18.20
CA ILE A 125 -8.07 0.56 -17.53
C ILE A 125 -8.13 1.47 -16.31
N PRO A 126 -9.16 2.31 -16.15
CA PRO A 126 -9.31 3.22 -15.01
C PRO A 126 -9.35 2.48 -13.68
N SER A 127 -8.82 3.10 -12.63
CA SER A 127 -8.78 2.51 -11.29
C SER A 127 -10.17 2.26 -10.69
N THR A 128 -11.18 3.01 -11.14
CA THR A 128 -12.60 2.81 -10.79
C THR A 128 -13.15 1.46 -11.26
N HIS A 129 -12.54 0.84 -12.26
CA HIS A 129 -12.94 -0.46 -12.81
C HIS A 129 -12.06 -1.61 -12.32
N TYR A 130 -11.11 -1.36 -11.41
CA TYR A 130 -10.16 -2.35 -10.94
C TYR A 130 -10.82 -3.64 -10.41
N ALA A 131 -11.94 -3.54 -9.67
CA ALA A 131 -12.64 -4.72 -9.16
C ALA A 131 -13.23 -5.59 -10.30
N LYS A 132 -13.83 -4.95 -11.31
CA LYS A 132 -14.35 -5.62 -12.51
C LYS A 132 -13.22 -6.24 -13.33
N ALA A 133 -12.14 -5.49 -13.57
CA ALA A 133 -10.96 -5.98 -14.27
C ALA A 133 -10.33 -7.18 -13.54
N ARG A 134 -10.21 -7.13 -12.22
CA ARG A 134 -9.70 -8.26 -11.42
C ARG A 134 -10.58 -9.51 -11.55
N ALA A 135 -11.90 -9.34 -11.58
CA ALA A 135 -12.83 -10.45 -11.81
C ALA A 135 -12.71 -11.00 -13.24
N TYR A 136 -12.54 -10.12 -14.23
CA TYR A 136 -12.32 -10.48 -15.63
C TYR A 136 -11.05 -11.31 -15.81
N TRP A 137 -9.91 -10.85 -15.29
CA TRP A 137 -8.64 -11.60 -15.32
C TRP A 137 -8.76 -12.98 -14.65
N ARG A 138 -9.50 -13.08 -13.53
CA ARG A 138 -9.78 -14.37 -12.91
C ARG A 138 -10.59 -15.30 -13.84
N GLY A 139 -11.51 -14.75 -14.63
CA GLY A 139 -12.24 -15.49 -15.66
C GLY A 139 -11.32 -16.03 -16.76
N LEU A 140 -10.22 -15.33 -17.04
CA LEU A 140 -9.14 -15.80 -17.93
C LEU A 140 -8.19 -16.80 -17.25
N ASN A 141 -8.48 -17.20 -16.00
CA ASN A 141 -7.60 -18.00 -15.15
C ASN A 141 -6.22 -17.35 -14.92
N GLN A 142 -6.19 -16.03 -14.88
CA GLN A 142 -5.00 -15.21 -14.66
C GLN A 142 -5.14 -14.35 -13.41
N SER A 143 -4.01 -13.88 -12.89
CA SER A 143 -3.98 -12.90 -11.80
C SER A 143 -3.62 -11.53 -12.35
N LEU A 144 -4.45 -10.54 -12.05
CA LEU A 144 -4.17 -9.14 -12.39
C LEU A 144 -3.00 -8.57 -11.57
N ASP A 145 -2.76 -9.11 -10.37
CA ASP A 145 -1.87 -8.52 -9.37
C ASP A 145 -0.43 -9.03 -9.45
N SER A 146 -0.18 -10.04 -10.28
CA SER A 146 1.12 -10.71 -10.45
C SER A 146 1.98 -10.11 -11.57
N GLU A 147 1.41 -9.22 -12.40
CA GLU A 147 2.12 -8.51 -13.50
C GLU A 147 2.81 -9.44 -14.51
N ASP A 148 2.38 -10.69 -14.61
CA ASP A 148 2.96 -11.75 -15.45
C ASP A 148 2.10 -12.12 -16.67
N TYR A 149 0.92 -11.50 -16.80
CA TYR A 149 -0.01 -11.75 -17.89
C TYR A 149 -0.20 -10.53 -18.79
N PHE A 150 -0.11 -10.77 -20.11
CA PHE A 150 -0.40 -9.79 -21.14
C PHE A 150 -1.66 -10.22 -21.89
N ALA A 151 -2.75 -9.45 -21.80
CA ALA A 151 -4.00 -9.80 -22.46
C ALA A 151 -3.94 -9.52 -23.96
N SER A 152 -4.43 -10.44 -24.78
CA SER A 152 -4.56 -10.26 -26.23
C SER A 152 -5.62 -9.22 -26.58
N LEU A 153 -5.57 -8.69 -27.81
CA LEU A 153 -6.58 -7.75 -28.28
C LEU A 153 -7.99 -8.37 -28.29
N GLN A 154 -8.11 -9.67 -28.63
CA GLN A 154 -9.37 -10.41 -28.60
C GLN A 154 -9.93 -10.46 -27.17
N GLU A 155 -9.12 -10.79 -26.17
CA GLU A 155 -9.55 -10.78 -24.77
C GLU A 155 -9.91 -9.38 -24.31
N LEU A 156 -9.09 -8.37 -24.62
CA LEU A 156 -9.42 -6.99 -24.25
C LEU A 156 -10.75 -6.53 -24.89
N SER A 157 -11.06 -6.97 -26.10
CA SER A 157 -12.31 -6.62 -26.79
C SER A 157 -13.57 -7.21 -26.13
N GLN A 158 -13.43 -8.23 -25.28
CA GLN A 158 -14.54 -8.85 -24.55
C GLN A 158 -14.82 -8.19 -23.18
N ALA A 159 -14.02 -7.21 -22.77
CA ALA A 159 -14.18 -6.56 -21.49
C ALA A 159 -15.45 -5.68 -21.42
N GLU A 160 -16.23 -5.82 -20.35
CA GLU A 160 -17.42 -4.98 -20.09
C GLU A 160 -17.09 -3.69 -19.31
N PHE A 161 -15.93 -3.10 -19.58
CA PHE A 161 -15.45 -1.86 -18.97
C PHE A 161 -14.55 -1.08 -19.93
N PRO A 162 -14.49 0.25 -19.83
CA PRO A 162 -13.72 1.07 -20.77
C PRO A 162 -12.21 0.79 -20.69
N ILE A 163 -11.59 0.68 -21.85
CA ILE A 163 -10.13 0.55 -22.02
C ILE A 163 -9.66 1.77 -22.82
N TYR A 164 -8.90 2.66 -22.18
CA TYR A 164 -8.31 3.80 -22.87
C TYR A 164 -7.10 3.38 -23.70
N VAL A 165 -7.09 3.75 -24.97
CA VAL A 165 -6.01 3.49 -25.92
C VAL A 165 -5.24 4.77 -26.18
N LEU A 166 -3.91 4.74 -26.02
CA LEU A 166 -3.03 5.86 -26.34
C LEU A 166 -1.99 5.46 -27.39
N ARG A 167 -1.57 6.43 -28.18
CA ARG A 167 -0.44 6.33 -29.09
C ARG A 167 0.68 7.23 -28.58
N GLN A 168 1.84 6.65 -28.29
CA GLN A 168 3.02 7.36 -27.85
C GLN A 168 4.09 7.32 -28.95
N ARG A 169 4.48 8.48 -29.47
CA ARG A 169 5.61 8.62 -30.40
C ARG A 169 6.89 9.01 -29.65
N VAL A 170 8.02 8.98 -30.36
CA VAL A 170 9.31 9.43 -29.81
C VAL A 170 9.19 10.88 -29.35
N GLY A 171 9.60 11.11 -28.10
CA GLY A 171 9.53 12.42 -27.45
C GLY A 171 8.20 12.74 -26.75
N ASP A 172 7.16 11.91 -26.90
CA ASP A 172 5.91 12.10 -26.15
C ASP A 172 6.05 11.63 -24.69
N LEU A 173 5.41 12.36 -23.77
CA LEU A 173 5.29 12.01 -22.35
C LEU A 173 3.92 11.38 -22.06
N VAL A 174 3.90 10.13 -21.57
CA VAL A 174 2.68 9.47 -21.11
C VAL A 174 2.50 9.69 -19.61
N ILE A 175 1.31 10.14 -19.21
CA ILE A 175 0.90 10.34 -17.82
C ILE A 175 -0.28 9.43 -17.50
N LEU A 176 -0.07 8.52 -16.56
CA LEU A 176 -1.06 7.53 -16.13
C LEU A 176 -1.77 7.95 -14.83
N PRO A 177 -3.07 7.67 -14.68
CA PRO A 177 -3.77 7.88 -13.43
C PRO A 177 -3.25 6.96 -12.31
N PRO A 178 -3.39 7.37 -11.03
CA PRO A 178 -3.08 6.50 -9.90
C PRO A 178 -3.88 5.19 -9.95
N ARG A 179 -3.18 4.07 -9.73
CA ARG A 179 -3.75 2.70 -9.70
C ARG A 179 -4.44 2.27 -11.01
N ALA A 180 -4.16 2.94 -12.14
CA ALA A 180 -4.62 2.48 -13.44
C ALA A 180 -3.87 1.21 -13.84
N ILE A 181 -4.62 0.20 -14.31
CA ILE A 181 -4.04 -1.02 -14.88
C ILE A 181 -3.61 -0.66 -16.30
N HIS A 182 -2.45 -1.11 -16.73
CA HIS A 182 -1.99 -0.82 -18.08
C HIS A 182 -1.11 -1.93 -18.65
N GLN A 183 -1.17 -2.07 -19.97
CA GLN A 183 -0.23 -2.88 -20.76
C GLN A 183 0.17 -2.10 -22.02
N VAL A 184 1.34 -2.42 -22.57
CA VAL A 184 1.96 -1.63 -23.62
C VAL A 184 2.52 -2.52 -24.71
N VAL A 185 2.17 -2.22 -25.95
CA VAL A 185 2.74 -2.83 -27.15
C VAL A 185 3.73 -1.84 -27.76
N ASN A 186 4.95 -2.27 -28.06
CA ASN A 186 5.88 -1.47 -28.85
C ASN A 186 5.76 -1.89 -30.32
N LEU A 187 5.70 -0.91 -31.22
CA LEU A 187 5.63 -1.11 -32.66
C LEU A 187 6.80 -0.40 -33.34
N GLY A 188 7.23 -0.93 -34.49
CA GLY A 188 8.28 -0.33 -35.31
C GLY A 188 9.71 -0.62 -34.82
N GLY A 189 10.57 0.39 -34.86
CA GLY A 189 12.00 0.27 -34.55
C GLY A 189 12.32 0.08 -33.06
N ALA A 190 13.59 -0.17 -32.76
CA ALA A 190 14.09 -0.24 -31.38
C ALA A 190 13.85 1.09 -30.64
N SER A 191 13.39 1.00 -29.39
CA SER A 191 13.15 2.17 -28.55
C SER A 191 13.54 1.94 -27.10
N ILE A 192 13.90 3.03 -26.44
CA ILE A 192 14.21 3.10 -25.02
C ILE A 192 13.11 3.93 -24.38
N LYS A 193 12.63 3.50 -23.21
CA LYS A 193 11.72 4.33 -22.44
C LYS A 193 12.31 4.71 -21.09
N TYR A 194 12.21 5.98 -20.74
CA TYR A 194 12.60 6.48 -19.43
C TYR A 194 11.40 6.82 -18.60
N ALA A 195 11.47 6.51 -17.31
CA ALA A 195 10.29 6.52 -16.51
C ALA A 195 10.51 6.87 -15.04
N TRP A 196 9.54 7.57 -14.46
CA TRP A 196 9.50 7.82 -13.02
C TRP A 196 8.07 7.89 -12.48
N ASN A 197 7.93 7.72 -11.17
CA ASN A 197 6.66 7.85 -10.48
C ASN A 197 6.54 9.20 -9.76
N ARG A 198 5.31 9.60 -9.48
CA ARG A 198 4.99 10.76 -8.63
C ARG A 198 3.87 10.37 -7.68
N ALA A 199 4.10 10.55 -6.38
CA ALA A 199 3.09 10.29 -5.35
C ALA A 199 2.28 11.57 -5.07
N THR A 200 1.01 11.62 -5.49
CA THR A 200 0.05 12.66 -5.06
C THR A 200 -0.64 12.24 -3.76
N ALA A 201 -1.29 13.18 -3.06
CA ALA A 201 -2.07 12.84 -1.87
C ALA A 201 -3.18 11.81 -2.19
N GLN A 202 -3.87 11.93 -3.34
CA GLN A 202 -4.85 10.91 -3.75
C GLN A 202 -4.19 9.56 -4.05
N ALA A 203 -2.99 9.54 -4.66
CA ALA A 203 -2.25 8.30 -4.92
C ALA A 203 -1.87 7.61 -3.60
N LEU A 204 -1.39 8.36 -2.60
CA LEU A 204 -1.11 7.84 -1.27
C LEU A 204 -2.38 7.26 -0.62
N GLN A 205 -3.52 7.95 -0.74
CA GLN A 205 -4.80 7.46 -0.21
C GLN A 205 -5.21 6.13 -0.85
N LEU A 206 -5.11 6.03 -2.18
CA LEU A 206 -5.39 4.78 -2.88
C LEU A 206 -4.43 3.67 -2.47
N ALA A 207 -3.13 3.99 -2.31
CA ALA A 207 -2.12 3.04 -1.90
C ALA A 207 -2.40 2.47 -0.49
N VAL A 208 -2.63 3.35 0.50
CA VAL A 208 -2.90 2.95 1.90
C VAL A 208 -4.11 2.04 2.01
N HIS A 209 -5.22 2.37 1.34
CA HIS A 209 -6.46 1.61 1.50
C HIS A 209 -6.60 0.39 0.60
N ASN A 210 -5.85 0.32 -0.51
CA ASN A 210 -6.08 -0.73 -1.52
C ASN A 210 -4.83 -1.53 -1.90
N VAL A 211 -3.66 -0.88 -1.95
CA VAL A 211 -2.42 -1.52 -2.43
C VAL A 211 -1.66 -2.18 -1.27
N ILE A 212 -1.42 -1.46 -0.17
CA ILE A 212 -0.72 -2.01 1.00
C ILE A 212 -1.40 -3.28 1.55
N PRO A 213 -2.73 -3.33 1.74
CA PRO A 213 -3.39 -4.55 2.21
C PRO A 213 -3.23 -5.73 1.27
N LEU A 214 -3.21 -5.48 -0.04
CA LEU A 214 -2.95 -6.51 -1.05
C LEU A 214 -1.50 -7.00 -0.98
N TYR A 215 -0.53 -6.07 -0.95
CA TYR A 215 0.90 -6.39 -0.89
C TYR A 215 1.24 -7.22 0.34
N ARG A 216 0.68 -6.87 1.51
CA ARG A 216 0.82 -7.67 2.75
C ARG A 216 0.29 -9.09 2.60
N MET A 217 -0.81 -9.26 1.87
CA MET A 217 -1.45 -10.55 1.65
C MET A 217 -0.66 -11.46 0.70
N ILE A 218 -0.08 -10.89 -0.36
CA ILE A 218 0.75 -11.62 -1.34
C ILE A 218 2.25 -11.58 -1.01
N CYS A 219 2.63 -11.00 0.13
CA CYS A 219 4.02 -10.82 0.57
C CYS A 219 4.92 -10.09 -0.45
N ARG A 220 4.37 -9.08 -1.14
CA ARG A 220 5.11 -8.25 -2.10
C ARG A 220 5.74 -7.05 -1.39
N PRO A 221 7.06 -6.80 -1.56
CA PRO A 221 7.69 -5.61 -1.00
C PRO A 221 7.10 -4.34 -1.60
N GLU A 222 7.03 -3.29 -0.78
CA GLU A 222 6.68 -1.96 -1.26
C GLU A 222 7.89 -1.33 -1.96
N SER A 223 7.70 -0.82 -3.18
CA SER A 223 8.72 -0.02 -3.86
C SER A 223 8.90 1.36 -3.23
N TYR A 224 7.83 1.88 -2.62
CA TYR A 224 7.79 3.17 -1.95
C TYR A 224 7.30 2.99 -0.53
N ARG A 225 7.95 3.64 0.43
CA ARG A 225 7.55 3.61 1.83
C ARG A 225 6.33 4.48 2.08
N VAL A 226 5.15 4.02 1.64
CA VAL A 226 3.93 4.85 1.48
C VAL A 226 3.52 5.52 2.79
N LEU A 227 3.53 4.79 3.91
CA LEU A 227 3.11 5.33 5.20
C LEU A 227 4.10 6.38 5.73
N LEU A 228 5.41 6.19 5.48
CA LEU A 228 6.43 7.19 5.79
C LEU A 228 6.29 8.44 4.89
N LEU A 229 5.96 8.26 3.61
CA LEU A 229 5.66 9.37 2.69
C LEU A 229 4.46 10.19 3.17
N VAL A 230 3.43 9.57 3.75
CA VAL A 230 2.28 10.30 4.34
C VAL A 230 2.76 11.23 5.46
N LYS A 231 3.54 10.72 6.43
CA LYS A 231 4.09 11.52 7.53
C LYS A 231 4.93 12.69 7.01
N ASN A 232 5.92 12.40 6.17
CA ASN A 232 6.87 13.40 5.68
C ASN A 232 6.19 14.46 4.78
N SER A 233 5.19 14.04 3.98
CA SER A 233 4.40 14.98 3.18
C SER A 233 3.55 15.89 4.06
N LEU A 234 2.97 15.38 5.14
CA LEU A 234 2.20 16.21 6.07
C LEU A 234 3.09 17.23 6.78
N GLU A 235 4.28 16.83 7.23
CA GLU A 235 5.28 17.74 7.81
C GLU A 235 5.66 18.86 6.85
N PHE A 236 5.97 18.51 5.61
CA PHE A 236 6.34 19.49 4.59
C PHE A 236 5.18 20.43 4.24
N MET A 237 3.95 19.91 4.12
CA MET A 237 2.80 20.76 3.87
C MET A 237 2.42 21.63 5.06
N LEU A 238 2.67 21.18 6.30
CA LEU A 238 2.53 22.02 7.49
C LEU A 238 3.49 23.22 7.39
N ASP A 239 4.74 22.99 7.02
CA ASP A 239 5.71 24.09 6.80
C ASP A 239 5.24 25.07 5.72
N ILE A 240 4.68 24.56 4.61
CA ILE A 240 4.12 25.40 3.55
C ILE A 240 2.99 26.28 4.10
N LEU A 241 2.07 25.69 4.89
CA LEU A 241 0.93 26.42 5.43
C LEU A 241 1.37 27.50 6.43
N LEU A 242 2.33 27.19 7.30
CA LEU A 242 2.91 28.15 8.24
C LEU A 242 3.63 29.31 7.52
N ALA A 243 4.35 29.02 6.43
CA ALA A 243 4.97 30.06 5.60
C ALA A 243 3.95 30.91 4.83
N TYR A 244 2.83 30.32 4.42
CA TYR A 244 1.79 30.99 3.65
C TYR A 244 0.85 31.86 4.51
N ASP A 245 0.51 31.40 5.71
CA ASP A 245 -0.40 32.07 6.64
C ASP A 245 0.29 32.34 7.99
N THR A 246 1.05 33.44 8.03
CA THR A 246 1.82 33.87 9.21
C THR A 246 0.97 34.26 10.42
N ARG A 247 -0.36 34.26 10.30
CA ARG A 247 -1.30 34.50 11.41
C ARG A 247 -1.58 33.25 12.24
N ILE A 248 -1.15 32.08 11.77
CA ILE A 248 -1.23 30.84 12.54
C ILE A 248 -0.23 30.94 13.70
N GLY A 249 -0.75 31.01 14.92
CA GLY A 249 0.04 31.05 16.15
C GLY A 249 -0.01 29.72 16.93
N GLY A 250 0.79 29.63 17.99
CA GLY A 250 0.78 28.47 18.91
C GLY A 250 1.48 27.21 18.39
N ILE A 251 2.25 27.33 17.30
CA ILE A 251 3.03 26.22 16.72
C ILE A 251 4.50 26.65 16.69
N GLU A 252 5.31 26.01 17.54
CA GLU A 252 6.77 26.20 17.57
C GLU A 252 7.43 25.33 16.48
N ARG A 253 7.36 25.81 15.23
CA ARG A 253 7.95 25.15 14.07
C ARG A 253 8.39 26.17 13.03
N THR A 254 9.62 26.07 12.55
CA THR A 254 10.17 26.97 11.51
C THR A 254 10.03 26.35 10.13
N PRO A 255 9.35 27.01 9.17
CA PRO A 255 9.24 26.50 7.81
C PRO A 255 10.59 26.37 7.11
N SER A 256 10.78 25.29 6.35
CA SER A 256 11.95 25.13 5.49
C SER A 256 11.98 26.16 4.35
N LYS A 257 13.18 26.47 3.80
CA LYS A 257 13.32 27.35 2.64
C LYS A 257 12.54 26.85 1.42
N ALA A 258 12.52 25.55 1.19
CA ALA A 258 11.76 24.92 0.11
C ALA A 258 10.25 25.10 0.30
N ALA A 259 9.76 24.94 1.53
CA ALA A 259 8.35 25.19 1.85
C ALA A 259 7.96 26.66 1.65
N ALA A 260 8.81 27.61 2.07
CA ALA A 260 8.58 29.04 1.85
C ALA A 260 8.54 29.41 0.36
N ALA A 261 9.43 28.83 -0.46
CA ALA A 261 9.39 29.01 -1.91
C ALA A 261 8.07 28.49 -2.51
N TYR A 262 7.60 27.31 -2.08
CA TYR A 262 6.34 26.75 -2.55
C TYR A 262 5.11 27.56 -2.08
N ALA A 263 5.14 28.09 -0.86
CA ALA A 263 4.06 28.91 -0.29
C ALA A 263 3.68 30.12 -1.16
N SER A 264 4.65 30.70 -1.87
CA SER A 264 4.40 31.79 -2.83
C SER A 264 3.38 31.43 -3.91
N ARG A 265 3.30 30.15 -4.31
CA ARG A 265 2.37 29.65 -5.34
C ARG A 265 0.91 29.64 -4.87
N LEU A 266 0.66 29.58 -3.56
CA LEU A 266 -0.68 29.54 -2.98
C LEU A 266 -1.44 30.88 -3.07
N GLY A 267 -0.80 31.94 -3.56
CA GLY A 267 -1.50 33.16 -3.98
C GLY A 267 -2.57 32.89 -5.04
N ASN A 268 -2.30 31.94 -5.95
CA ASN A 268 -3.25 31.50 -6.97
C ASN A 268 -4.37 30.64 -6.35
N SER A 269 -5.64 30.92 -6.72
CA SER A 269 -6.80 30.21 -6.15
C SER A 269 -6.77 28.71 -6.40
N TRP A 270 -6.46 28.28 -7.63
CA TRP A 270 -6.43 26.85 -7.95
C TRP A 270 -5.38 26.09 -7.14
N HIS A 271 -4.17 26.65 -6.97
CA HIS A 271 -3.12 26.03 -6.16
C HIS A 271 -3.50 25.96 -4.68
N ARG A 272 -4.14 27.01 -4.16
CA ARG A 272 -4.66 27.04 -2.78
C ARG A 272 -5.76 25.99 -2.56
N ASP A 273 -6.69 25.88 -3.50
CA ASP A 273 -7.78 24.90 -3.43
C ASP A 273 -7.25 23.47 -3.49
N LYS A 274 -6.28 23.21 -4.38
CA LYS A 274 -5.58 21.92 -4.47
C LYS A 274 -4.83 21.61 -3.17
N PHE A 275 -4.05 22.56 -2.67
CA PHE A 275 -3.31 22.42 -1.41
C PHE A 275 -4.25 22.06 -0.25
N ALA A 276 -5.40 22.75 -0.12
CA ALA A 276 -6.36 22.47 0.94
C ALA A 276 -6.92 21.05 0.85
N ARG A 277 -7.25 20.57 -0.37
CA ARG A 277 -7.71 19.19 -0.59
C ARG A 277 -6.63 18.17 -0.21
N ASP A 278 -5.41 18.36 -0.71
CA ASP A 278 -4.29 17.44 -0.45
C ASP A 278 -3.92 17.40 1.05
N TYR A 279 -3.91 18.56 1.72
CA TYR A 279 -3.63 18.67 3.15
C TYR A 279 -4.66 17.90 3.98
N ARG A 280 -5.95 18.04 3.64
CA ARG A 280 -7.04 17.30 4.27
C ARG A 280 -6.90 15.80 4.07
N ILE A 281 -6.53 15.34 2.88
CA ILE A 281 -6.26 13.92 2.61
C ILE A 281 -5.12 13.42 3.49
N LEU A 282 -4.00 14.14 3.55
CA LEU A 282 -2.86 13.75 4.38
C LEU A 282 -3.17 13.73 5.87
N LEU A 283 -3.98 14.68 6.38
CA LEU A 283 -4.48 14.62 7.76
C LEU A 283 -5.27 13.32 7.99
N CYS A 284 -6.23 12.99 7.12
CA CYS A 284 -6.99 11.75 7.25
C CYS A 284 -6.10 10.50 7.21
N LEU A 285 -5.12 10.45 6.31
CA LEU A 285 -4.20 9.32 6.20
C LEU A 285 -3.26 9.22 7.41
N TYR A 286 -2.78 10.34 7.91
CA TYR A 286 -1.93 10.35 9.10
C TYR A 286 -2.71 9.91 10.35
N ALA A 287 -3.96 10.37 10.52
CA ALA A 287 -4.85 9.87 11.56
C ALA A 287 -5.05 8.34 11.46
N TYR A 288 -5.22 7.82 10.24
CA TYR A 288 -5.28 6.38 10.01
C TYR A 288 -4.00 5.67 10.45
N CYS A 289 -2.81 6.20 10.13
CA CYS A 289 -1.53 5.65 10.61
C CYS A 289 -1.47 5.60 12.14
N LEU A 290 -1.84 6.69 12.81
CA LEU A 290 -1.84 6.76 14.28
C LEU A 290 -2.83 5.77 14.91
N ARG A 291 -4.03 5.61 14.33
CA ARG A 291 -5.02 4.63 14.80
C ARG A 291 -4.60 3.20 14.53
N HIS A 292 -3.94 2.92 13.40
CA HIS A 292 -3.42 1.59 13.06
C HIS A 292 -2.41 1.11 14.10
N ASP A 293 -1.58 2.04 14.60
CA ASP A 293 -0.58 1.83 15.63
C ASP A 293 -1.12 1.88 17.07
N ALA A 294 -2.30 2.47 17.30
CA ALA A 294 -2.86 2.63 18.64
C ALA A 294 -3.22 1.30 19.30
N ILE A 295 -2.87 1.11 20.57
CA ILE A 295 -3.37 -0.02 21.37
C ILE A 295 -4.60 0.47 22.14
N MET A 296 -5.76 -0.07 21.79
CA MET A 296 -7.05 0.42 22.29
C MET A 296 -7.42 -0.28 23.62
N PRO A 297 -7.81 0.47 24.66
CA PRO A 297 -8.38 -0.10 25.87
C PRO A 297 -9.65 -0.92 25.57
N GLY A 298 -9.88 -2.00 26.32
CA GLY A 298 -11.10 -2.83 26.21
C GLY A 298 -10.94 -4.15 25.45
N ILE A 299 -9.90 -4.30 24.62
CA ILE A 299 -9.51 -5.62 24.07
C ILE A 299 -8.51 -6.35 24.99
N ILE A 300 -7.75 -5.60 25.78
CA ILE A 300 -6.68 -6.11 26.65
C ILE A 300 -7.03 -5.80 28.11
N PRO A 301 -6.97 -6.78 29.04
CA PRO A 301 -7.30 -6.56 30.46
C PRO A 301 -6.28 -5.68 31.21
N ASP A 302 -5.04 -5.63 30.74
CA ASP A 302 -3.94 -4.86 31.31
C ASP A 302 -3.57 -3.70 30.39
N THR A 303 -3.69 -2.47 30.88
CA THR A 303 -3.39 -1.24 30.14
C THR A 303 -1.91 -0.84 30.19
N ASN A 304 -1.07 -1.50 31.00
CA ASN A 304 0.38 -1.25 31.07
C ASN A 304 1.12 -1.91 29.89
N HIS A 305 0.82 -1.46 28.69
CA HIS A 305 1.55 -1.85 27.49
C HIS A 305 2.92 -1.16 27.47
N GLN A 306 3.98 -1.94 27.65
CA GLN A 306 5.35 -1.43 27.49
C GLN A 306 5.71 -1.41 26.01
N VAL A 307 5.48 -0.26 25.38
CA VAL A 307 6.08 0.05 24.08
C VAL A 307 7.45 0.62 24.37
N ALA A 308 8.48 -0.06 23.91
CA ALA A 308 9.85 0.32 24.19
C ALA A 308 10.49 1.00 22.98
N GLN A 309 11.51 1.83 23.23
CA GLN A 309 12.31 2.39 22.16
C GLN A 309 13.28 1.33 21.60
N PRO A 310 13.69 1.44 20.32
CA PRO A 310 14.68 0.55 19.75
C PRO A 310 16.03 0.71 20.46
N THR A 311 16.66 -0.42 20.79
CA THR A 311 18.01 -0.45 21.35
C THR A 311 19.05 -0.17 20.26
N GLN A 312 20.35 -0.18 20.59
CA GLN A 312 21.41 -0.06 19.57
C GLN A 312 21.45 -1.24 18.59
N ARG A 313 20.90 -2.40 18.98
CA ARG A 313 20.91 -3.63 18.18
C ARG A 313 19.67 -3.79 17.30
N GLU A 314 18.75 -2.84 17.36
CA GLU A 314 17.47 -2.90 16.66
C GLU A 314 17.38 -1.78 15.65
N ASN A 315 16.52 -1.96 14.65
CA ASN A 315 16.27 -0.93 13.66
C ASN A 315 15.66 0.31 14.32
N ARG A 316 16.45 1.39 14.29
CA ARG A 316 16.09 2.73 14.78
C ARG A 316 15.45 3.59 13.70
N GLU A 317 15.40 3.08 12.49
CA GLU A 317 14.72 3.68 11.37
C GLU A 317 13.55 2.79 10.99
N PRO A 318 12.52 3.35 10.34
CA PRO A 318 11.48 2.54 9.75
C PRO A 318 12.13 1.44 8.87
N THR A 319 11.58 0.22 8.83
CA THR A 319 12.17 -0.93 8.13
C THR A 319 11.12 -1.73 7.34
N ARG A 320 11.45 -2.92 6.84
CA ARG A 320 10.52 -3.87 6.20
C ARG A 320 10.25 -5.06 7.09
N CYS A 321 9.05 -5.61 6.98
CA CYS A 321 8.69 -6.84 7.67
C CYS A 321 9.36 -8.06 7.04
N ASP A 322 10.04 -8.90 7.81
CA ASP A 322 10.70 -10.09 7.26
C ASP A 322 9.73 -11.14 6.71
N PHE A 323 8.45 -11.08 7.09
CA PHE A 323 7.43 -12.02 6.62
C PHE A 323 6.69 -11.55 5.37
N CYS A 324 6.13 -10.34 5.39
CA CYS A 324 5.35 -9.82 4.27
C CYS A 324 6.10 -8.87 3.36
N GLN A 325 7.34 -8.50 3.71
CA GLN A 325 8.23 -7.62 2.95
C GLN A 325 7.74 -6.17 2.78
N THR A 326 6.53 -5.85 3.27
CA THR A 326 5.97 -4.48 3.27
C THR A 326 6.64 -3.61 4.33
N ASP A 327 6.53 -2.30 4.14
CA ASP A 327 7.06 -1.26 5.02
C ASP A 327 6.43 -1.31 6.42
N ILE A 328 7.28 -1.08 7.42
CA ILE A 328 6.95 -0.82 8.81
C ILE A 328 7.37 0.63 9.08
N TRP A 329 6.38 1.51 9.13
CA TRP A 329 6.64 2.93 9.29
C TRP A 329 7.02 3.32 10.72
N ASN A 330 6.52 2.63 11.75
CA ASN A 330 6.72 3.01 13.15
C ASN A 330 6.76 1.81 14.12
N ARG A 331 5.62 1.18 14.41
CA ARG A 331 5.54 0.09 15.41
C ARG A 331 5.80 -1.29 14.83
N GLN A 332 6.63 -2.07 15.52
CA GLN A 332 6.95 -3.44 15.15
C GLN A 332 7.20 -4.34 16.35
N PHE A 333 7.10 -5.65 16.14
CA PHE A 333 7.61 -6.63 17.07
C PHE A 333 8.98 -7.10 16.63
N VAL A 334 9.95 -7.01 17.55
CA VAL A 334 11.30 -7.53 17.38
C VAL A 334 11.46 -8.76 18.27
N CYS A 335 12.05 -9.83 17.75
CA CYS A 335 12.39 -10.98 18.58
C CYS A 335 13.73 -10.74 19.31
N LEU A 336 13.71 -10.77 20.64
CA LEU A 336 14.89 -10.56 21.49
C LEU A 336 15.97 -11.64 21.34
N VAL A 337 15.58 -12.85 20.90
CA VAL A 337 16.51 -13.96 20.66
C VAL A 337 17.08 -13.92 19.26
N CYS A 338 16.29 -13.50 18.25
CA CYS A 338 16.83 -13.31 16.91
C CYS A 338 17.69 -12.03 16.85
N ALA A 339 17.34 -10.98 17.58
CA ALA A 339 18.04 -9.69 17.58
C ALA A 339 19.44 -9.73 18.25
N THR A 340 19.83 -10.84 18.88
CA THR A 340 21.22 -11.06 19.31
C THR A 340 22.11 -11.64 18.21
N SER A 341 21.52 -12.06 17.09
CA SER A 341 22.24 -12.36 15.84
C SER A 341 22.15 -11.15 14.90
N ALA A 342 22.96 -11.14 13.83
CA ALA A 342 22.82 -10.15 12.75
C ALA A 342 21.43 -10.20 12.05
N ASP A 343 20.63 -11.24 12.34
CA ASP A 343 19.38 -11.61 11.67
C ASP A 343 18.14 -11.44 12.58
N GLY A 344 18.09 -10.38 13.38
CA GLY A 344 16.90 -10.03 14.16
C GLY A 344 15.67 -9.82 13.30
N HIS A 345 14.58 -10.55 13.59
CA HIS A 345 13.34 -10.40 12.82
C HIS A 345 12.56 -9.15 13.22
N ASP A 346 12.27 -8.29 12.24
CA ASP A 346 11.32 -7.19 12.31
C ASP A 346 9.96 -7.65 11.76
N ILE A 347 8.94 -7.63 12.61
CA ILE A 347 7.64 -8.19 12.26
C ILE A 347 6.57 -7.11 12.41
N CYS A 348 5.87 -6.81 11.31
CA CYS A 348 4.80 -5.82 11.33
C CYS A 348 3.60 -6.29 12.16
N LEU A 349 2.83 -5.33 12.67
CA LEU A 349 1.63 -5.57 13.50
C LEU A 349 0.63 -6.53 12.82
N GLU A 350 0.43 -6.39 11.51
CA GLU A 350 -0.48 -7.26 10.75
C GLU A 350 0.00 -8.72 10.69
N CYS A 351 1.31 -8.92 10.50
CA CYS A 351 1.89 -10.26 10.47
C CYS A 351 1.76 -10.92 11.83
N VAL A 352 2.15 -10.21 12.90
CA VAL A 352 1.95 -10.70 14.26
C VAL A 352 0.49 -11.01 14.51
N GLY A 353 -0.45 -10.09 14.26
CA GLY A 353 -1.88 -10.31 14.49
C GLY A 353 -2.43 -11.57 13.78
N ARG A 354 -1.96 -11.83 12.56
CA ARG A 354 -2.30 -13.03 11.76
C ARG A 354 -1.64 -14.31 12.26
N GLY A 355 -0.67 -14.20 13.15
CA GLY A 355 0.07 -15.29 13.76
C GLY A 355 1.49 -15.45 13.24
N ARG A 356 1.88 -14.79 12.14
CA ARG A 356 3.24 -14.90 11.58
C ARG A 356 4.27 -14.43 12.60
N THR A 357 5.16 -15.33 12.99
CA THR A 357 6.17 -15.09 14.02
C THR A 357 7.36 -16.01 13.84
N CYS A 358 8.51 -15.71 14.42
CA CYS A 358 9.64 -16.64 14.43
C CYS A 358 9.36 -17.84 15.37
N GLN A 359 10.21 -18.88 15.31
CA GLN A 359 10.11 -20.07 16.16
C GLN A 359 10.14 -19.78 17.68
N HIS A 360 10.63 -18.60 18.09
CA HIS A 360 10.66 -18.19 19.50
C HIS A 360 9.30 -17.71 20.01
N HIS A 361 8.27 -17.64 19.15
CA HIS A 361 6.88 -17.30 19.51
C HIS A 361 6.73 -15.99 20.30
N ALA A 362 5.52 -15.74 20.83
CA ALA A 362 5.17 -14.51 21.53
C ALA A 362 5.95 -14.27 22.84
N SER A 363 6.61 -15.27 23.45
CA SER A 363 7.35 -15.09 24.71
C SER A 363 8.57 -14.18 24.57
N HIS A 364 9.18 -14.17 23.39
CA HIS A 364 10.44 -13.47 23.12
C HIS A 364 10.28 -12.28 22.17
N LEU A 365 9.05 -11.92 21.78
CA LEU A 365 8.81 -10.70 21.03
C LEU A 365 8.75 -9.50 21.98
N ARG A 366 9.24 -8.35 21.52
CA ARG A 366 9.08 -7.06 22.18
C ARG A 366 8.47 -6.09 21.19
N LEU A 367 7.45 -5.36 21.63
CA LEU A 367 6.86 -4.27 20.86
C LEU A 367 7.76 -3.03 20.98
N VAL A 368 8.18 -2.51 19.84
CA VAL A 368 9.00 -1.29 19.74
C VAL A 368 8.31 -0.25 18.86
N GLU A 369 8.59 1.03 19.11
CA GLU A 369 8.15 2.14 18.26
C GLU A 369 9.35 2.99 17.84
N VAL A 370 9.51 3.25 16.54
CA VAL A 370 10.59 4.06 16.00
C VAL A 370 10.35 5.55 16.28
N PHE A 371 9.13 6.02 16.06
CA PHE A 371 8.70 7.36 16.37
C PHE A 371 7.91 7.34 17.68
N PRO A 372 8.38 8.06 18.72
CA PRO A 372 7.63 8.16 19.98
C PRO A 372 6.20 8.63 19.72
N THR A 373 5.24 7.97 20.35
CA THR A 373 3.81 8.29 20.15
C THR A 373 3.51 9.77 20.43
N GLN A 374 4.20 10.37 21.39
CA GLN A 374 4.06 11.78 21.73
C GLN A 374 4.50 12.72 20.61
N GLU A 375 5.59 12.41 19.91
CA GLU A 375 6.05 13.20 18.75
C GLU A 375 5.07 13.08 17.58
N CYS A 376 4.58 11.87 17.35
CA CYS A 376 3.57 11.61 16.34
C CYS A 376 2.26 12.39 16.59
N LEU A 377 1.81 12.45 17.85
CA LEU A 377 0.65 13.23 18.28
C LEU A 377 0.93 14.75 18.26
N LEU A 378 2.15 15.19 18.55
CA LEU A 378 2.53 16.59 18.41
C LEU A 378 2.39 17.06 16.96
N LEU A 379 2.89 16.29 15.99
CA LEU A 379 2.71 16.59 14.57
C LEU A 379 1.23 16.68 14.19
N TRP A 380 0.40 15.74 14.68
CA TRP A 380 -1.04 15.79 14.47
C TRP A 380 -1.65 17.09 15.01
N THR A 381 -1.35 17.44 16.26
CA THR A 381 -1.87 18.63 16.92
C THR A 381 -1.44 19.90 16.20
N GLN A 382 -0.17 20.00 15.78
CA GLN A 382 0.32 21.14 15.01
C GLN A 382 -0.37 21.24 13.64
N ALA A 383 -0.47 20.13 12.91
CA ALA A 383 -1.09 20.11 11.59
C ALA A 383 -2.59 20.47 11.63
N THR A 384 -3.32 19.92 12.60
CA THR A 384 -4.74 20.23 12.78
C THR A 384 -4.96 21.64 13.31
N THR A 385 -4.09 22.16 14.20
CA THR A 385 -4.12 23.56 14.62
C THR A 385 -3.95 24.50 13.43
N ALA A 386 -2.96 24.25 12.57
CA ALA A 386 -2.74 25.04 11.37
C ALA A 386 -3.97 25.03 10.44
N TRP A 387 -4.58 23.86 10.21
CA TRP A 387 -5.82 23.75 9.42
C TRP A 387 -7.01 24.49 10.06
N ASN A 388 -7.20 24.33 11.36
CA ASN A 388 -8.33 24.87 12.11
C ASN A 388 -8.22 26.38 12.34
N THR A 389 -7.02 26.96 12.27
CA THR A 389 -6.80 28.38 12.52
C THR A 389 -6.43 29.16 11.27
N SER A 390 -6.09 28.49 10.16
CA SER A 390 -5.76 29.18 8.92
C SER A 390 -6.90 30.06 8.44
N THR A 391 -6.57 31.34 8.37
CA THR A 391 -7.43 32.41 7.84
C THR A 391 -7.48 32.39 6.32
N LYS A 392 -6.44 31.84 5.66
CA LYS A 392 -6.36 31.75 4.20
C LYS A 392 -7.15 30.56 3.63
N LEU A 393 -7.38 29.51 4.43
CA LEU A 393 -8.13 28.31 4.01
C LEU A 393 -9.60 28.30 4.48
N VAL A 394 -10.07 29.35 5.16
CA VAL A 394 -11.40 29.38 5.82
C VAL A 394 -12.57 28.96 4.91
N ARG A 395 -12.56 29.38 3.63
CA ARG A 395 -13.63 29.06 2.66
C ARG A 395 -13.59 27.63 2.14
N LEU A 396 -12.43 26.98 2.25
CA LEU A 396 -12.18 25.63 1.73
C LEU A 396 -12.28 24.57 2.84
N ARG A 397 -12.35 25.00 4.09
CA ARG A 397 -12.50 24.14 5.24
C ARG A 397 -13.96 23.75 5.40
N GLU A 398 -14.29 22.50 5.09
CA GLU A 398 -15.61 21.93 5.35
C GLU A 398 -15.88 21.85 6.87
N ALA A 399 -14.99 21.19 7.61
CA ALA A 399 -15.10 21.00 9.05
C ALA A 399 -13.71 21.06 9.72
N PRO A 400 -13.63 21.54 10.98
CA PRO A 400 -12.40 21.45 11.76
C PRO A 400 -12.08 19.99 12.10
N PHE A 401 -10.79 19.67 12.20
CA PHE A 401 -10.33 18.38 12.73
C PHE A 401 -10.21 18.46 14.26
N PRO A 402 -10.38 17.34 14.99
CA PRO A 402 -10.15 17.34 16.43
C PRO A 402 -8.65 17.53 16.73
N LEU A 403 -8.33 18.48 17.62
CA LEU A 403 -6.94 18.70 18.06
C LEU A 403 -6.40 17.48 18.81
N ASN A 404 -7.19 16.96 19.74
CA ASN A 404 -6.91 15.70 20.41
C ASN A 404 -7.49 14.56 19.58
N LEU A 405 -6.61 13.83 18.88
CA LEU A 405 -7.03 12.62 18.19
C LEU A 405 -7.39 11.56 19.23
N ASP A 406 -8.66 11.21 19.31
CA ASP A 406 -9.07 10.06 20.09
C ASP A 406 -8.59 8.78 19.38
N LEU A 407 -7.45 8.25 19.85
CA LEU A 407 -6.88 6.99 19.41
C LEU A 407 -7.68 5.78 19.90
N GLN A 408 -8.59 5.96 20.86
CA GLN A 408 -9.35 4.92 21.52
C GLN A 408 -10.75 4.76 20.90
N ALA A 409 -11.37 5.87 20.47
CA ALA A 409 -12.62 5.84 19.75
C ALA A 409 -12.46 5.19 18.36
N PRO A 410 -13.35 4.25 18.00
CA PRO A 410 -13.39 3.80 16.63
C PRO A 410 -13.88 4.91 15.70
N GLU A 411 -13.48 4.84 14.43
CA GLU A 411 -14.01 5.71 13.38
C GLU A 411 -15.53 5.57 13.20
N THR A 412 -16.07 4.37 13.44
CA THR A 412 -17.51 4.06 13.47
C THR A 412 -17.79 3.02 14.54
N ALA A 413 -18.99 2.94 15.10
CA ALA A 413 -19.32 1.95 16.15
C ALA A 413 -18.96 0.49 15.76
N THR A 414 -18.91 0.18 14.47
CA THR A 414 -18.60 -1.13 13.90
C THR A 414 -17.16 -1.28 13.37
N ALA A 415 -16.34 -0.22 13.40
CA ALA A 415 -14.96 -0.27 12.90
C ALA A 415 -14.16 -1.34 13.65
N PRO A 416 -13.30 -2.11 12.98
CA PRO A 416 -12.50 -3.13 13.64
C PRO A 416 -11.49 -2.49 14.61
N PHE A 417 -11.04 -3.27 15.59
CA PHE A 417 -9.86 -2.92 16.39
C PHE A 417 -8.63 -2.75 15.49
N SER A 418 -7.73 -1.87 15.92
CA SER A 418 -6.48 -1.59 15.22
C SER A 418 -5.58 -2.84 15.12
N ALA A 419 -4.67 -2.84 14.15
CA ALA A 419 -3.70 -3.91 14.00
C ALA A 419 -2.80 -4.04 15.23
N ALA A 420 -2.39 -2.92 15.83
CA ALA A 420 -1.61 -2.95 17.06
C ALA A 420 -2.39 -3.62 18.22
N SER A 421 -3.67 -3.32 18.37
CA SER A 421 -4.50 -3.95 19.41
C SER A 421 -4.59 -5.47 19.24
N VAL A 422 -4.83 -5.93 18.00
CA VAL A 422 -4.93 -7.37 17.68
C VAL A 422 -3.59 -8.08 17.85
N ALA A 423 -2.51 -7.46 17.36
CA ALA A 423 -1.15 -7.98 17.49
C ALA A 423 -0.72 -8.08 18.95
N TYR A 424 -0.98 -7.03 19.73
CA TYR A 424 -0.67 -7.00 21.15
C TYR A 424 -1.51 -8.02 21.92
N LEU A 425 -2.82 -8.13 21.66
CA LEU A 425 -3.65 -9.18 22.25
C LEU A 425 -3.10 -10.57 21.96
N ARG A 426 -2.59 -10.83 20.75
CA ARG A 426 -1.95 -12.11 20.47
C ARG A 426 -0.63 -12.29 21.22
N HIS A 427 0.15 -11.22 21.36
CA HIS A 427 1.42 -11.26 22.08
C HIS A 427 1.24 -11.57 23.58
N VAL A 428 0.31 -10.90 24.25
CA VAL A 428 0.05 -11.12 25.69
C VAL A 428 -0.97 -12.21 25.97
N GLY A 429 -1.85 -12.49 25.02
CA GLY A 429 -3.02 -13.35 25.13
C GLY A 429 -2.72 -14.71 25.75
N PRO A 430 -1.75 -15.49 25.27
CA PRO A 430 -1.46 -16.80 25.83
C PRO A 430 -1.02 -16.80 27.30
N ARG A 431 -0.65 -15.63 27.84
CA ARG A 431 -0.30 -15.43 29.26
C ARG A 431 -1.49 -14.95 30.10
N LEU A 432 -2.59 -14.54 29.47
CA LEU A 432 -3.79 -14.08 30.17
C LEU A 432 -4.60 -15.27 30.72
N PRO A 433 -5.06 -15.22 31.99
CA PRO A 433 -5.90 -16.28 32.56
C PRO A 433 -7.17 -16.55 31.75
N SER A 434 -7.77 -15.52 31.15
CA SER A 434 -8.97 -15.61 30.31
C SER A 434 -8.76 -16.36 28.99
N GLN A 435 -7.50 -16.59 28.60
CA GLN A 435 -7.12 -17.27 27.36
C GLN A 435 -6.60 -18.70 27.61
N ASN A 436 -6.32 -19.06 28.87
CA ASN A 436 -5.87 -20.39 29.28
C ASN A 436 -7.05 -21.35 29.50
N VAL A 437 -7.94 -21.44 28.52
CA VAL A 437 -9.12 -22.31 28.52
C VAL A 437 -8.93 -23.43 27.51
N ALA A 438 -9.24 -24.66 27.88
CA ALA A 438 -9.15 -25.81 26.98
C ALA A 438 -10.02 -25.59 25.73
N CYS A 439 -9.46 -25.87 24.56
CA CYS A 439 -10.24 -25.80 23.33
C CYS A 439 -11.36 -26.84 23.39
N HIS A 440 -12.60 -26.40 23.18
CA HIS A 440 -13.80 -27.25 23.15
C HIS A 440 -13.66 -28.43 22.18
N ARG A 441 -12.87 -28.29 21.11
CA ARG A 441 -12.76 -29.29 20.07
C ARG A 441 -11.58 -30.24 20.24
N CYS A 442 -10.36 -29.73 20.41
CA CYS A 442 -9.17 -30.58 20.54
C CYS A 442 -8.72 -30.83 21.98
N GLY A 443 -9.35 -30.18 22.97
CA GLY A 443 -8.97 -30.28 24.38
C GLY A 443 -7.64 -29.59 24.75
N ALA A 444 -6.89 -29.09 23.77
CA ALA A 444 -5.58 -28.49 24.03
C ALA A 444 -5.67 -27.19 24.83
N THR A 445 -4.75 -27.02 25.78
CA THR A 445 -4.48 -25.82 26.57
C THR A 445 -3.11 -25.22 26.21
N ASP A 446 -2.75 -25.31 24.92
CA ASP A 446 -1.44 -24.89 24.42
C ASP A 446 -1.21 -23.39 24.68
N ARG A 447 -0.14 -23.08 25.42
CA ARG A 447 0.27 -21.72 25.79
C ARG A 447 0.92 -20.95 24.64
N HIS A 448 1.08 -21.55 23.46
CA HIS A 448 1.58 -20.88 22.27
C HIS A 448 0.46 -20.48 21.30
N LEU A 449 -0.75 -21.02 21.48
CA LEU A 449 -1.91 -20.71 20.66
C LEU A 449 -2.79 -19.66 21.34
N VAL A 450 -3.44 -18.83 20.53
CA VAL A 450 -4.52 -17.96 21.01
C VAL A 450 -5.87 -18.65 20.93
N ASN A 451 -6.73 -18.33 21.87
CA ASN A 451 -8.10 -18.82 21.94
C ASN A 451 -9.10 -17.68 21.73
N LYS A 452 -10.33 -18.04 21.39
CA LYS A 452 -11.48 -17.13 21.49
C LYS A 452 -12.58 -17.83 22.27
N GLN A 453 -12.96 -17.23 23.39
CA GLN A 453 -14.09 -17.69 24.20
C GLN A 453 -15.41 -17.18 23.62
N CYS A 454 -16.44 -18.02 23.69
CA CYS A 454 -17.81 -17.69 23.32
C CYS A 454 -18.32 -16.52 24.16
N GLN A 455 -18.99 -15.57 23.51
CA GLN A 455 -19.61 -14.43 24.15
C GLN A 455 -21.15 -14.50 24.04
N SER A 456 -21.69 -15.71 23.99
CA SER A 456 -23.12 -15.90 23.78
C SER A 456 -23.89 -15.49 25.04
N PRO A 457 -25.03 -14.79 24.91
CA PRO A 457 -25.87 -14.43 26.07
C PRO A 457 -26.39 -15.64 26.86
N THR A 458 -26.33 -16.85 26.28
CA THR A 458 -26.76 -18.09 26.94
C THR A 458 -25.80 -18.60 28.02
N GLY A 459 -24.72 -17.87 28.33
CA GLY A 459 -23.72 -18.26 29.33
C GLY A 459 -22.74 -19.34 28.86
N CYS A 460 -22.65 -19.61 27.56
CA CYS A 460 -21.72 -20.60 27.00
C CYS A 460 -20.26 -20.23 27.28
N ARG A 461 -19.48 -21.18 27.81
CA ARG A 461 -18.06 -20.99 28.16
C ARG A 461 -17.07 -21.62 27.19
N HIS A 462 -17.55 -22.21 26.09
CA HIS A 462 -16.69 -22.85 25.10
C HIS A 462 -15.66 -21.88 24.53
N ALA A 463 -14.42 -22.36 24.37
CA ALA A 463 -13.36 -21.66 23.69
C ALA A 463 -12.86 -22.48 22.50
N PHE A 464 -12.40 -21.81 21.44
CA PHE A 464 -11.79 -22.45 20.29
C PHE A 464 -10.40 -21.88 20.06
N CYS A 465 -9.41 -22.76 19.92
CA CYS A 465 -8.07 -22.34 19.53
C CYS A 465 -8.05 -21.95 18.05
N GLU A 466 -7.15 -21.03 17.71
CA GLU A 466 -7.00 -20.53 16.34
C GLU A 466 -6.87 -21.65 15.30
N ARG A 467 -6.18 -22.74 15.64
CA ARG A 467 -6.00 -23.90 14.75
C ARG A 467 -7.32 -24.60 14.47
N CYS A 468 -8.16 -24.79 15.48
CA CYS A 468 -9.47 -25.40 15.31
C CYS A 468 -10.44 -24.48 14.56
N MET A 469 -10.38 -23.17 14.81
CA MET A 469 -11.15 -22.17 14.05
C MET A 469 -10.80 -22.25 12.56
N TYR A 470 -9.50 -22.29 12.24
CA TYR A 470 -9.06 -22.29 10.86
C TYR A 470 -9.30 -23.63 10.16
N ASN A 471 -8.73 -24.73 10.67
CA ASN A 471 -8.72 -26.03 9.98
C ASN A 471 -10.11 -26.63 9.76
N TYR A 472 -11.10 -26.24 10.59
CA TYR A 472 -12.42 -26.86 10.58
C TYR A 472 -13.56 -25.89 10.30
N HIS A 473 -13.32 -24.57 10.40
CA HIS A 473 -14.34 -23.57 10.11
C HIS A 473 -13.88 -22.51 9.11
N GLY A 474 -12.61 -22.52 8.67
CA GLY A 474 -12.06 -21.53 7.74
C GLY A 474 -11.88 -20.13 8.35
N ASP A 475 -12.17 -19.97 9.64
CA ASP A 475 -12.12 -18.69 10.33
C ASP A 475 -10.71 -18.40 10.82
N LYS A 476 -10.23 -17.19 10.52
CA LYS A 476 -8.97 -16.70 11.05
C LYS A 476 -9.21 -15.98 12.37
N TRP A 477 -8.46 -16.35 13.40
CA TRP A 477 -8.59 -15.74 14.74
C TRP A 477 -8.54 -14.21 14.67
N HIS A 478 -7.59 -13.66 13.92
CA HIS A 478 -7.41 -12.21 13.79
C HIS A 478 -8.66 -11.48 13.25
N ASN A 479 -9.39 -12.09 12.30
CA ASN A 479 -10.64 -11.51 11.77
C ASN A 479 -11.74 -11.52 12.83
N VAL A 480 -11.79 -12.59 13.62
CA VAL A 480 -12.80 -12.76 14.67
C VAL A 480 -12.57 -11.78 15.83
N VAL A 481 -11.33 -11.61 16.29
CA VAL A 481 -11.04 -10.69 17.40
C VAL A 481 -11.02 -9.22 16.98
N ALA A 482 -10.71 -8.92 15.71
CA ALA A 482 -10.73 -7.55 15.22
C ALA A 482 -12.15 -6.96 15.19
N SER A 483 -13.20 -7.79 15.14
CA SER A 483 -14.57 -7.30 15.01
C SER A 483 -15.11 -6.66 16.30
N ARG A 484 -15.68 -5.44 16.18
CA ARG A 484 -16.43 -4.75 17.25
C ARG A 484 -17.95 -4.92 17.14
N ALA A 485 -18.45 -5.32 15.98
CA ALA A 485 -19.86 -5.19 15.63
C ALA A 485 -20.80 -6.22 16.28
N ALA A 486 -20.28 -7.33 16.82
CA ALA A 486 -21.11 -8.37 17.45
C ALA A 486 -20.32 -9.22 18.45
N LEU A 487 -21.01 -9.69 19.50
CA LEU A 487 -20.50 -10.73 20.38
C LEU A 487 -20.21 -11.99 19.55
N TRP A 488 -19.02 -12.57 19.70
CA TRP A 488 -18.69 -13.78 18.97
C TRP A 488 -19.36 -15.00 19.61
N ASN A 489 -20.39 -15.53 18.94
CA ASN A 489 -20.95 -16.84 19.27
C ASN A 489 -20.06 -17.95 18.73
N CYS A 490 -19.73 -18.95 19.54
CA CYS A 490 -18.92 -20.08 19.10
C CYS A 490 -19.67 -21.00 18.13
N TYR A 491 -18.94 -21.89 17.44
CA TYR A 491 -19.53 -22.81 16.47
C TYR A 491 -20.58 -23.76 17.06
N ALA A 492 -20.46 -24.10 18.35
CA ALA A 492 -21.46 -24.93 19.04
C ALA A 492 -22.79 -24.18 19.19
N CYS A 493 -22.76 -22.94 19.67
CA CYS A 493 -23.96 -22.09 19.78
C CYS A 493 -24.59 -21.78 18.42
N ARG A 494 -23.79 -21.75 17.35
CA ARG A 494 -24.28 -21.58 15.96
C ARG A 494 -24.79 -22.89 15.33
N GLY A 495 -24.64 -24.03 15.99
CA GLY A 495 -25.03 -25.35 15.45
C GLY A 495 -24.13 -25.88 14.32
N VAL A 496 -22.95 -25.31 14.12
CA VAL A 496 -22.01 -25.69 13.04
C VAL A 496 -20.70 -26.30 13.55
N CYS A 497 -20.63 -26.64 14.84
CA CYS A 497 -19.42 -27.24 15.41
C CYS A 497 -19.15 -28.64 14.83
N MET A 498 -17.90 -28.87 14.42
CA MET A 498 -17.49 -30.14 13.81
C MET A 498 -16.84 -31.11 14.80
N CYS A 499 -17.07 -30.98 16.11
CA CYS A 499 -16.56 -31.94 17.12
C CYS A 499 -17.48 -33.16 17.23
N GLY A 500 -16.96 -34.29 17.75
CA GLY A 500 -17.74 -35.53 17.88
C GLY A 500 -18.99 -35.36 18.75
N ALA A 501 -18.85 -34.69 19.91
CA ALA A 501 -19.95 -34.45 20.85
C ALA A 501 -21.09 -33.61 20.23
N CYS A 502 -20.78 -32.49 19.59
CA CYS A 502 -21.79 -31.65 18.95
C CYS A 502 -22.41 -32.31 17.72
N ARG A 503 -21.67 -33.11 16.95
CA ARG A 503 -22.21 -33.87 15.82
C ARG A 503 -23.16 -34.98 16.25
N ALA A 504 -22.88 -35.65 17.37
CA ALA A 504 -23.78 -36.65 17.93
C ALA A 504 -25.11 -36.03 18.39
N ALA A 505 -25.06 -34.83 18.94
CA ALA A 505 -26.23 -34.05 19.36
C ALA A 505 -26.97 -33.33 18.22
N ALA A 506 -26.40 -33.27 17.01
CA ALA A 506 -27.01 -32.57 15.88
C ALA A 506 -28.11 -33.42 15.20
N PRO A 507 -29.21 -32.80 14.71
CA PRO A 507 -30.25 -33.50 13.96
C PRO A 507 -29.67 -34.19 12.71
N ILE A 508 -30.22 -35.36 12.37
CA ILE A 508 -29.69 -36.33 11.39
C ILE A 508 -29.32 -35.70 10.03
N VAL A 509 -30.02 -34.64 9.62
CA VAL A 509 -29.86 -33.94 8.33
C VAL A 509 -28.50 -33.23 8.18
N LEU A 510 -27.81 -32.88 9.27
CA LEU A 510 -26.52 -32.16 9.24
C LEU A 510 -25.28 -33.08 9.25
N ARG A 511 -25.46 -34.41 9.23
CA ARG A 511 -24.39 -35.43 9.32
C ARG A 511 -23.63 -35.68 8.00
N GLY A 512 -23.53 -34.70 7.12
CA GLY A 512 -22.73 -34.81 5.89
C GLY A 512 -21.23 -34.98 6.17
N ARG A 513 -20.51 -35.71 5.29
CA ARG A 513 -19.03 -35.80 5.35
C ARG A 513 -18.42 -34.49 4.88
N TRP A 514 -17.88 -33.72 5.82
CA TRP A 514 -17.08 -32.52 5.52
C TRP A 514 -15.60 -32.91 5.40
N ALA A 515 -14.98 -32.62 4.26
CA ALA A 515 -13.55 -32.81 4.08
C ALA A 515 -12.76 -31.89 5.02
N VAL A 516 -11.94 -32.47 5.89
CA VAL A 516 -11.04 -31.69 6.75
C VAL A 516 -9.84 -31.27 5.91
N ARG A 517 -9.60 -29.96 5.78
CA ARG A 517 -8.33 -29.47 5.25
C ARG A 517 -7.33 -29.43 6.40
N HIS A 518 -6.36 -30.33 6.38
CA HIS A 518 -5.20 -30.23 7.29
C HIS A 518 -4.27 -29.17 6.71
N ALA A 519 -4.25 -27.99 7.32
CA ALA A 519 -3.21 -27.03 7.04
C ALA A 519 -2.01 -27.34 7.95
N PRO A 520 -0.81 -27.59 7.40
CA PRO A 520 0.39 -27.74 8.20
C PRO A 520 0.70 -26.44 8.97
N HIS A 521 1.61 -26.50 9.94
CA HIS A 521 2.05 -25.35 10.75
C HIS A 521 2.72 -24.22 9.91
N GLU A 522 2.85 -24.41 8.60
CA GLU A 522 3.43 -23.51 7.57
C GLU A 522 2.82 -22.10 7.54
N TRP A 523 1.64 -21.88 8.15
CA TRP A 523 1.07 -20.53 8.32
C TRP A 523 1.95 -19.61 9.18
N PHE A 524 2.84 -20.20 9.99
CA PHE A 524 3.54 -19.52 11.08
C PHE A 524 5.05 -19.46 10.90
N ALA A 525 5.65 -20.19 9.95
CA ALA A 525 7.09 -20.20 9.73
C ALA A 525 7.47 -19.41 8.46
N LEU A 526 8.65 -18.80 8.46
CA LEU A 526 9.27 -18.35 7.21
C LEU A 526 9.41 -19.57 6.29
N PRO A 527 9.15 -19.45 4.97
CA PRO A 527 9.65 -20.45 4.05
C PRO A 527 11.17 -20.53 4.24
N ASP A 528 11.72 -21.75 4.37
CA ASP A 528 13.16 -22.02 4.56
C ASP A 528 14.06 -21.42 3.45
N SER A 529 13.48 -20.71 2.47
CA SER A 529 14.13 -20.21 1.26
C SER A 529 14.12 -18.69 1.09
N VAL A 530 13.68 -17.88 2.06
CA VAL A 530 13.89 -16.41 1.98
C VAL A 530 15.28 -16.09 2.50
N ASN A 531 16.30 -16.49 1.73
CA ASN A 531 17.61 -15.84 1.82
C ASN A 531 17.34 -14.35 1.61
N ARG A 532 17.58 -13.50 2.63
CA ARG A 532 17.98 -12.12 2.31
C ARG A 532 19.12 -12.26 1.30
N PRO A 533 19.13 -11.54 0.16
CA PRO A 533 20.40 -11.36 -0.53
C PRO A 533 21.38 -10.88 0.54
N ALA A 534 22.47 -11.61 0.72
CA ALA A 534 23.52 -11.20 1.64
C ALA A 534 23.77 -9.71 1.38
N VAL A 535 23.77 -8.91 2.44
CA VAL A 535 24.35 -7.57 2.34
C VAL A 535 25.82 -7.84 2.07
N SER A 536 26.18 -7.98 0.80
CA SER A 536 27.56 -7.90 0.39
C SER A 536 27.95 -6.48 0.72
N ASP A 537 28.71 -6.33 1.79
CA ASP A 537 29.54 -5.14 1.93
C ASP A 537 30.20 -4.93 0.56
N PRO A 538 30.09 -3.72 -0.03
CA PRO A 538 30.86 -3.45 -1.23
C PRO A 538 32.33 -3.74 -0.89
N PRO A 539 33.07 -4.45 -1.76
CA PRO A 539 34.50 -4.60 -1.55
C PRO A 539 35.08 -3.20 -1.34
N LEU A 540 35.81 -3.04 -0.25
CA LEU A 540 36.68 -1.90 -0.04
C LEU A 540 37.70 -1.91 -1.18
N GLU A 541 37.46 -1.10 -2.22
CA GLU A 541 38.45 -0.42 -3.06
C GLU A 541 37.78 0.57 -4.02
#